data_AF-A0A969WI82-F1
#
_entry.id   AF-A0A969WI82-F1
#
_cell.length_a   1.000
_cell.length_b   1.000
_cell.length_c   1.000
_cell.angle_alpha   90.00
_cell.angle_beta   90.00
_cell.angle_gamma   90.00
#
_symmetry.space_group_name_H-M   'P 1'
#
loop_
_entity.id
_entity.type
_entity.pdbx_description
1 polymer ?
#
loop_
_entity_poly.entity_id
_entity_poly.type
_entity_poly.pdbx_seq_one_letter_code
_entity_poly.pdbx_strand_id
1 'polypeptide(L)'
;MRLTTIFLKRSLLWGFIFSGVIVVAAAVFWVSRGDWLYPEQINAAHLLDENLGETTVGQSFVSSQAGLQGVEVKVDLPDNPSGSLILHLRESPDATEDIQQSAISLSGLPDQGGWIRFPLEPLPDSRARYYYFVIEGADDLADGRIPIHYGGPDSYADGSLYLNGQPQEGQLAFRL
;
A
#
# COMPACT_ATOMS: atom_id res chain seq x y z
N MET A 1 -10.80 -78.22 3.58
CA MET A 1 -11.16 -77.29 4.68
C MET A 1 -10.32 -76.04 4.52
N ARG A 2 -10.99 -74.90 4.30
CA ARG A 2 -10.54 -73.48 4.31
C ARG A 2 -9.61 -72.97 3.19
N LEU A 3 -10.23 -72.53 2.09
CA LEU A 3 -9.89 -71.28 1.39
C LEU A 3 -10.39 -70.10 2.24
N THR A 4 -9.59 -69.05 2.40
CA THR A 4 -9.96 -67.61 2.33
C THR A 4 -8.93 -66.76 3.09
N THR A 5 -8.17 -65.91 2.38
CA THR A 5 -7.69 -64.57 2.83
C THR A 5 -6.72 -63.96 1.79
N ILE A 6 -7.22 -63.63 0.60
CA ILE A 6 -6.50 -62.76 -0.36
C ILE A 6 -7.50 -61.76 -0.95
N PHE A 7 -8.06 -60.86 -0.12
CA PHE A 7 -8.88 -59.76 -0.65
C PHE A 7 -8.77 -58.44 0.13
N LEU A 8 -7.85 -58.33 1.10
CA LEU A 8 -7.78 -57.16 1.99
C LEU A 8 -6.58 -56.23 1.76
N LYS A 9 -5.88 -56.31 0.63
CA LYS A 9 -4.71 -55.44 0.35
C LYS A 9 -4.83 -54.50 -0.86
N ARG A 10 -5.88 -54.59 -1.68
CA ARG A 10 -6.02 -53.73 -2.88
C ARG A 10 -6.85 -52.45 -2.70
N SER A 11 -7.66 -52.30 -1.64
CA SER A 11 -8.45 -51.08 -1.45
C SER A 11 -7.70 -49.95 -0.75
N LEU A 12 -6.60 -50.23 -0.02
CA LEU A 12 -5.81 -49.20 0.65
C LEU A 12 -4.87 -48.42 -0.28
N LEU A 13 -4.46 -49.00 -1.42
CA LEU A 13 -3.54 -48.34 -2.35
C LEU A 13 -4.23 -47.29 -3.25
N TRP A 14 -5.55 -47.37 -3.44
CA TRP A 14 -6.30 -46.40 -4.24
C TRP A 14 -6.66 -45.13 -3.46
N GLY A 15 -6.75 -45.19 -2.13
CA GLY A 15 -7.01 -44.02 -1.30
C GLY A 15 -5.87 -43.00 -1.29
N PHE A 16 -4.62 -43.46 -1.41
CA PHE A 16 -3.45 -42.57 -1.43
C PHE A 16 -3.27 -41.84 -2.78
N ILE A 17 -3.61 -42.48 -3.90
CA ILE A 17 -3.49 -41.88 -5.23
C ILE A 17 -4.56 -40.79 -5.43
N PHE A 18 -5.80 -41.02 -4.97
CA PHE A 18 -6.86 -39.99 -5.02
C PHE A 18 -6.59 -38.81 -4.07
N SER A 19 -6.02 -39.07 -2.88
CA SER A 19 -5.64 -38.01 -1.93
C SER A 19 -4.56 -37.08 -2.49
N GLY A 20 -3.52 -37.64 -3.13
CA GLY A 20 -2.45 -36.84 -3.74
C GLY A 20 -2.94 -35.92 -4.87
N VAL A 21 -3.84 -36.40 -5.73
CA VAL A 21 -4.41 -35.61 -6.83
C VAL A 21 -5.35 -34.51 -6.31
N ILE A 22 -6.11 -34.75 -5.24
CA ILE A 22 -6.96 -33.72 -4.62
C ILE A 22 -6.11 -32.63 -3.95
N VAL A 23 -5.01 -32.99 -3.27
CA VAL A 23 -4.10 -31.99 -2.67
C VAL A 23 -3.42 -31.14 -3.75
N VAL A 24 -2.96 -31.75 -4.85
CA VAL A 24 -2.35 -31.00 -5.96
C VAL A 24 -3.40 -30.15 -6.68
N ALA A 25 -4.61 -30.64 -6.93
CA ALA A 25 -5.67 -29.85 -7.55
C ALA A 25 -6.15 -28.71 -6.65
N ALA A 26 -6.22 -28.92 -5.33
CA ALA A 26 -6.51 -27.85 -4.38
C ALA A 26 -5.37 -26.81 -4.32
N ALA A 27 -4.10 -27.24 -4.35
CA ALA A 27 -2.95 -26.33 -4.40
C ALA A 27 -2.93 -25.52 -5.70
N VAL A 28 -3.21 -26.14 -6.86
CA VAL A 28 -3.31 -25.46 -8.15
C VAL A 28 -4.52 -24.52 -8.18
N PHE A 29 -5.65 -24.90 -7.58
CA PHE A 29 -6.83 -24.04 -7.47
C PHE A 29 -6.63 -22.87 -6.50
N TRP A 30 -5.81 -23.03 -5.46
CA TRP A 30 -5.36 -21.92 -4.59
C TRP A 30 -4.41 -20.98 -5.32
N VAL A 31 -3.48 -21.52 -6.12
CA VAL A 31 -2.54 -20.70 -6.92
C VAL A 31 -3.25 -20.01 -8.11
N SER A 32 -4.30 -20.62 -8.67
CA SER A 32 -5.02 -20.07 -9.83
C SER A 32 -6.13 -19.08 -9.48
N ARG A 33 -6.40 -18.84 -8.18
CA ARG A 33 -7.40 -17.86 -7.73
C ARG A 33 -6.93 -16.41 -7.81
N GLY A 34 -5.84 -16.12 -8.53
CA GLY A 34 -5.73 -14.88 -9.31
C GLY A 34 -5.82 -13.54 -8.56
N ASP A 35 -5.81 -13.52 -7.23
CA ASP A 35 -5.73 -12.30 -6.43
C ASP A 35 -4.26 -11.89 -6.29
N TRP A 36 -3.59 -11.69 -7.42
CA TRP A 36 -2.33 -10.96 -7.47
C TRP A 36 -2.64 -9.47 -7.31
N LEU A 37 -3.21 -9.10 -6.16
CA LEU A 37 -2.91 -7.79 -5.60
C LEU A 37 -1.41 -7.82 -5.35
N TYR A 38 -0.67 -6.91 -5.98
CA TYR A 38 0.66 -6.57 -5.49
C TYR A 38 0.42 -5.56 -4.37
N PRO A 39 0.35 -5.97 -3.08
CA PRO A 39 0.44 -5.00 -2.03
C PRO A 39 1.86 -4.47 -2.08
N GLU A 40 2.07 -3.33 -2.75
CA GLU A 40 3.07 -2.42 -2.23
C GLU A 40 2.52 -2.02 -0.83
N GLN A 41 2.97 -2.77 0.18
CA GLN A 41 2.79 -2.60 1.62
C GLN A 41 1.41 -2.88 2.24
N ILE A 42 1.28 -4.02 2.92
CA ILE A 42 0.25 -4.26 3.97
C ILE A 42 0.82 -4.10 5.39
N ASN A 43 2.15 -4.06 5.55
CA ASN A 43 2.79 -4.05 6.88
C ASN A 43 2.95 -2.62 7.43
N ALA A 44 1.82 -1.93 7.59
CA ALA A 44 1.68 -0.66 8.29
C ALA A 44 1.58 -0.91 9.80
N ALA A 45 2.72 -1.21 10.43
CA ALA A 45 2.75 -1.54 11.87
C ALA A 45 2.85 -0.30 12.76
N HIS A 46 3.15 0.86 12.18
CA HIS A 46 3.45 2.09 12.93
C HIS A 46 2.63 3.27 12.41
N LEU A 47 2.43 4.24 13.30
CA LEU A 47 1.76 5.52 13.02
C LEU A 47 2.76 6.65 13.20
N LEU A 48 2.80 7.53 12.23
CA LEU A 48 3.50 8.80 12.27
C LEU A 48 2.46 9.87 12.60
N ASP A 49 2.44 10.30 13.87
CA ASP A 49 1.45 11.23 14.42
C ASP A 49 2.09 12.62 14.57
N GLU A 50 2.42 13.21 13.42
CA GLU A 50 3.03 14.53 13.31
C GLU A 50 1.97 15.61 13.04
N ASN A 51 2.30 16.86 13.38
CA ASN A 51 1.46 18.00 13.05
C ASN A 51 1.73 18.43 11.60
N LEU A 52 0.87 18.00 10.67
CA LEU A 52 0.99 18.31 9.24
C LEU A 52 0.79 19.80 8.91
N GLY A 53 0.29 20.62 9.83
CA GLY A 53 0.29 22.08 9.67
C GLY A 53 1.66 22.74 9.92
N GLU A 54 2.59 22.01 10.52
CA GLU A 54 3.95 22.51 10.85
C GLU A 54 5.06 21.64 10.23
N THR A 55 4.71 20.42 9.83
CA THR A 55 5.65 19.41 9.35
C THR A 55 5.16 18.83 8.03
N THR A 56 6.12 18.33 7.26
CA THR A 56 5.85 17.69 5.97
C THR A 56 6.28 16.24 6.02
N VAL A 57 5.46 15.37 5.42
CA VAL A 57 5.71 13.93 5.39
C VAL A 57 5.78 13.49 3.94
N GLY A 58 6.88 12.87 3.54
CA GLY A 58 7.11 12.52 2.14
C GLY A 58 7.59 11.10 1.94
N GLN A 59 7.58 10.67 0.69
CA GLN A 59 8.03 9.34 0.27
C GLN A 59 8.58 9.42 -1.15
N SER A 60 9.79 8.89 -1.36
CA SER A 60 10.29 8.64 -2.71
C SER A 60 9.81 7.28 -3.21
N PHE A 61 9.50 7.18 -4.50
CA PHE A 61 8.97 5.94 -5.09
C PHE A 61 9.30 5.84 -6.57
N VAL A 62 9.16 4.64 -7.13
CA VAL A 62 9.22 4.38 -8.57
C VAL A 62 7.83 4.10 -9.10
N SER A 63 7.42 4.81 -10.14
CA SER A 63 6.20 4.45 -10.87
C SER A 63 6.51 3.28 -11.81
N SER A 64 6.04 2.08 -11.46
CA SER A 64 6.32 0.85 -12.22
C SER A 64 5.66 0.82 -13.61
N GLN A 65 4.56 1.56 -13.78
CA GLN A 65 3.78 1.64 -15.01
C GLN A 65 3.71 3.07 -15.55
N ALA A 66 3.38 3.20 -16.83
CA ALA A 66 3.07 4.50 -17.44
C ALA A 66 1.69 4.98 -16.97
N GLY A 67 1.48 6.31 -16.97
CA GLY A 67 0.18 6.89 -16.67
C GLY A 67 -0.10 7.05 -15.18
N LEU A 68 0.91 7.36 -14.36
CA LEU A 68 0.72 7.72 -12.96
C LEU A 68 -0.37 8.80 -12.85
N GLN A 69 -1.43 8.49 -12.11
CA GLN A 69 -2.67 9.29 -12.06
C GLN A 69 -3.19 9.49 -10.63
N GLY A 70 -2.38 9.15 -9.63
CA GLY A 70 -2.68 9.42 -8.25
C GLY A 70 -1.73 8.71 -7.30
N VAL A 71 -1.85 9.09 -6.04
CA VAL A 71 -1.19 8.43 -4.93
C VAL A 71 -2.26 8.20 -3.87
N GLU A 72 -2.31 7.00 -3.31
CA GLU A 72 -3.14 6.71 -2.15
C GLU A 72 -2.25 6.53 -0.93
N VAL A 73 -2.63 7.15 0.18
CA VAL A 73 -1.92 7.03 1.45
C VAL A 73 -2.88 6.56 2.52
N LYS A 74 -2.42 5.65 3.37
CA LYS A 74 -3.21 5.15 4.48
C LYS A 74 -3.06 6.06 5.70
N VAL A 75 -4.16 6.60 6.20
CA VAL A 75 -4.19 7.51 7.35
C VAL A 75 -5.27 7.11 8.35
N ASP A 76 -5.13 7.58 9.59
CA ASP A 76 -6.24 7.62 10.55
C ASP A 76 -6.82 9.04 10.56
N LEU A 77 -8.14 9.13 10.51
CA LEU A 77 -8.86 10.41 10.58
C LEU A 77 -9.52 10.57 11.95
N PRO A 78 -9.51 11.78 12.54
CA PRO A 78 -10.26 12.07 13.75
C PRO A 78 -11.78 12.01 13.50
N ASP A 79 -12.56 12.02 14.57
CA ASP A 79 -14.02 12.14 14.47
C ASP A 79 -14.39 13.48 13.79
N ASN A 80 -15.25 13.42 12.77
CA ASN A 80 -15.65 14.58 11.96
C ASN A 80 -14.44 15.34 11.38
N PRO A 81 -13.64 14.69 10.51
CA PRO A 81 -12.43 15.28 9.99
C PRO A 81 -12.74 16.50 9.11
N SER A 82 -11.92 17.55 9.23
CA SER A 82 -12.16 18.82 8.53
C SER A 82 -10.86 19.50 8.13
N GLY A 83 -10.97 20.40 7.16
CA GLY A 83 -9.84 21.03 6.48
C GLY A 83 -9.33 20.22 5.29
N SER A 84 -8.10 20.52 4.85
CA SER A 84 -7.56 19.99 3.60
C SER A 84 -6.13 19.47 3.77
N LEU A 85 -5.82 18.41 3.01
CA LEU A 85 -4.45 17.92 2.81
C LEU A 85 -4.00 18.24 1.40
N ILE A 86 -2.73 18.57 1.26
CA ILE A 86 -2.10 18.90 0.00
C ILE A 86 -0.99 17.89 -0.23
N LEU A 87 -1.00 17.25 -1.40
CA LEU A 87 0.11 16.46 -1.91
C LEU A 87 0.81 17.22 -3.02
N HIS A 88 2.13 17.31 -2.91
CA HIS A 88 3.02 17.82 -3.95
C HIS A 88 3.80 16.67 -4.54
N LEU A 89 3.76 16.51 -5.86
CA LEU A 89 4.57 15.54 -6.60
C LEU A 89 5.78 16.24 -7.21
N ARG A 90 6.97 15.69 -7.00
CA ARG A 90 8.26 16.24 -7.43
C ARG A 90 9.13 15.18 -8.08
N GLU A 91 10.16 15.61 -8.81
CA GLU A 91 11.14 14.68 -9.42
C GLU A 91 12.05 14.02 -8.39
N SER A 92 12.37 14.72 -7.29
CA SER A 92 13.24 14.22 -6.22
C SER A 92 13.01 14.99 -4.91
N PRO A 93 13.53 14.52 -3.77
CA PRO A 93 13.44 15.22 -2.49
C PRO A 93 14.11 16.61 -2.49
N ASP A 94 15.15 16.79 -3.30
CA ASP A 94 15.90 18.05 -3.42
C ASP A 94 15.24 19.03 -4.42
N ALA A 95 14.21 18.60 -5.15
CA ALA A 95 13.51 19.45 -6.09
C ALA A 95 12.69 20.52 -5.36
N THR A 96 12.79 21.75 -5.84
CA THR A 96 12.04 22.90 -5.32
C THR A 96 10.75 23.18 -6.09
N GLU A 97 10.56 22.54 -7.24
CA GLU A 97 9.41 22.71 -8.11
C GLU A 97 8.53 21.47 -8.08
N ASP A 98 7.21 21.69 -8.03
CA ASP A 98 6.23 20.63 -8.13
C ASP A 98 5.93 20.33 -9.60
N ILE A 99 5.95 19.05 -9.95
CA ILE A 99 5.43 18.53 -11.21
C ILE A 99 3.91 18.73 -11.24
N GLN A 100 3.25 18.36 -10.14
CA GLN A 100 1.82 18.49 -9.94
C GLN A 100 1.50 18.61 -8.45
N GLN A 101 0.33 19.18 -8.15
CA GLN A 101 -0.21 19.31 -6.80
C GLN A 101 -1.65 18.79 -6.78
N SER A 102 -2.02 18.12 -5.69
CA SER A 102 -3.37 17.61 -5.45
C SER A 102 -3.83 18.01 -4.07
N ALA A 103 -4.94 18.72 -3.96
CA ALA A 103 -5.58 19.03 -2.69
C ALA A 103 -6.86 18.21 -2.52
N ILE A 104 -7.08 17.69 -1.31
CA ILE A 104 -8.29 16.97 -0.94
C ILE A 104 -8.91 17.62 0.29
N SER A 105 -10.24 17.65 0.32
CA SER A 105 -10.96 18.03 1.54
C SER A 105 -11.23 16.80 2.38
N LEU A 106 -10.96 16.90 3.68
CA LEU A 106 -11.29 15.85 4.65
C LEU A 106 -12.77 15.90 5.06
N SER A 107 -13.43 17.03 4.84
CA SER A 107 -14.84 17.23 5.19
C SER A 107 -15.74 16.21 4.49
N GLY A 108 -16.45 15.40 5.27
CA GLY A 108 -17.38 14.38 4.75
C GLY A 108 -16.73 13.06 4.37
N LEU A 109 -15.42 12.88 4.61
CA LEU A 109 -14.82 11.55 4.62
C LEU A 109 -15.31 10.76 5.84
N PRO A 110 -15.41 9.42 5.72
CA PRO A 110 -15.81 8.57 6.84
C PRO A 110 -14.81 8.66 7.99
N ASP A 111 -15.33 8.62 9.22
CA ASP A 111 -14.53 8.53 10.44
C ASP A 111 -13.65 7.26 10.42
N GLN A 112 -12.59 7.23 11.24
CA GLN A 112 -11.61 6.13 11.37
C GLN A 112 -10.58 6.02 10.22
N GLY A 113 -10.68 6.84 9.18
CA GLY A 113 -9.69 6.92 8.12
C GLY A 113 -9.67 5.73 7.15
N GLY A 114 -8.49 5.43 6.60
CA GLY A 114 -8.29 4.43 5.56
C GLY A 114 -7.39 4.92 4.44
N TRP A 115 -7.59 4.38 3.24
CA TRP A 115 -6.88 4.81 2.05
C TRP A 115 -7.50 6.08 1.50
N ILE A 116 -6.72 7.15 1.47
CA ILE A 116 -7.11 8.43 0.89
C ILE A 116 -6.37 8.63 -0.41
N ARG A 117 -7.10 8.93 -1.48
CA ARG A 117 -6.56 9.14 -2.82
C ARG A 117 -6.34 10.62 -3.11
N PHE A 118 -5.12 10.96 -3.50
CA PHE A 118 -4.74 12.23 -4.12
C PHE A 118 -4.75 12.06 -5.64
N PRO A 119 -5.76 12.57 -6.36
CA PRO A 119 -5.82 12.46 -7.81
C PRO A 119 -4.75 13.33 -8.50
N LEU A 120 -4.14 12.80 -9.55
CA LEU A 120 -3.18 13.53 -10.40
C LEU A 120 -3.66 13.48 -11.85
N GLU A 121 -3.31 14.49 -12.64
CA GLU A 121 -3.43 14.39 -14.09
C GLU A 121 -2.50 13.27 -14.60
N PRO A 122 -2.96 12.37 -15.49
CA PRO A 122 -2.15 11.25 -15.94
C PRO A 122 -0.79 11.70 -16.51
N LEU A 123 0.29 11.13 -15.98
CA LEU A 123 1.65 11.32 -16.48
C LEU A 123 2.02 10.17 -17.45
N PRO A 124 1.87 10.34 -18.78
CA PRO A 124 2.03 9.24 -19.73
C PRO A 124 3.44 8.64 -19.72
N ASP A 125 4.46 9.45 -19.42
CA ASP A 125 5.86 9.04 -19.43
C ASP A 125 6.40 8.64 -18.04
N SER A 126 5.52 8.26 -17.10
CA SER A 126 5.90 7.94 -15.71
C SER A 126 6.61 6.58 -15.53
N ARG A 127 6.59 5.71 -16.54
CA ARG A 127 7.07 4.33 -16.41
C ARG A 127 8.55 4.28 -16.02
N ALA A 128 8.84 3.49 -14.98
CA ALA A 128 10.17 3.25 -14.43
C ALA A 128 10.92 4.55 -14.06
N ARG A 129 10.16 5.58 -13.65
CA ARG A 129 10.72 6.84 -13.16
C ARG A 129 10.58 6.96 -11.66
N TYR A 130 11.62 7.53 -11.06
CA TYR A 130 11.60 7.95 -9.66
C TYR A 130 10.84 9.26 -9.52
N TYR A 131 10.09 9.33 -8.43
CA TYR A 131 9.36 10.50 -8.00
C TYR A 131 9.46 10.63 -6.49
N TYR A 132 9.06 11.80 -5.99
CA TYR A 132 8.92 12.09 -4.59
C TYR A 132 7.57 12.77 -4.40
N PHE A 133 6.74 12.25 -3.49
CA PHE A 133 5.57 13.00 -3.04
C PHE A 133 5.79 13.50 -1.61
N VAL A 134 5.23 14.66 -1.30
CA VAL A 134 5.21 15.23 0.04
C VAL A 134 3.79 15.70 0.38
N ILE A 135 3.35 15.40 1.59
CA ILE A 135 2.04 15.73 2.14
C ILE A 135 2.22 16.77 3.23
N GLU A 136 1.37 17.80 3.18
CA GLU A 136 1.22 18.81 4.21
C GLU A 136 -0.27 19.14 4.46
N GLY A 137 -0.55 19.69 5.62
CA GLY A 137 -1.84 20.27 5.96
C GLY A 137 -1.97 21.66 5.38
N ALA A 138 -3.12 21.96 4.77
CA ALA A 138 -3.45 23.34 4.42
C ALA A 138 -3.78 24.15 5.69
N ASP A 139 -3.84 25.48 5.55
CA ASP A 139 -4.16 26.40 6.66
C ASP A 139 -5.53 26.13 7.33
N ASP A 140 -6.43 25.42 6.64
CA ASP A 140 -7.75 25.06 7.14
C ASP A 140 -7.79 23.70 7.88
N LEU A 141 -6.67 22.98 7.99
CA LEU A 141 -6.59 21.68 8.66
C LEU A 141 -6.85 21.82 10.16
N ALA A 142 -7.97 21.26 10.62
CA ALA A 142 -8.32 21.26 12.03
C ALA A 142 -7.34 20.40 12.84
N ASP A 143 -6.89 20.92 13.99
CA ASP A 143 -5.92 20.33 14.91
C ASP A 143 -4.54 19.96 14.32
N GLY A 144 -4.35 20.07 13.00
CA GLY A 144 -3.10 19.83 12.28
C GLY A 144 -2.62 18.37 12.26
N ARG A 145 -3.23 17.48 13.05
CA ARG A 145 -2.75 16.11 13.27
C ARG A 145 -3.55 15.10 12.47
N ILE A 146 -2.91 14.47 11.50
CA ILE A 146 -3.46 13.34 10.76
C ILE A 146 -2.43 12.21 10.81
N PRO A 147 -2.62 11.18 11.66
CA PRO A 147 -1.69 10.08 11.75
C PRO A 147 -1.58 9.33 10.41
N ILE A 148 -0.35 9.16 9.92
CA ILE A 148 -0.06 8.45 8.67
C ILE A 148 0.56 7.10 8.98
N HIS A 149 0.07 6.05 8.33
CA HIS A 149 0.58 4.69 8.50
C HIS A 149 1.93 4.52 7.79
N TYR A 150 2.88 3.87 8.46
CA TYR A 150 4.17 3.51 7.87
C TYR A 150 4.66 2.13 8.35
N GLY A 151 5.59 1.55 7.59
CA GLY A 151 6.25 0.27 7.86
C GLY A 151 7.77 0.42 7.96
N GLY A 152 8.45 -0.67 8.31
CA GLY A 152 9.92 -0.70 8.39
C GLY A 152 10.62 -0.49 7.05
N PRO A 153 11.95 -0.29 7.02
CA PRO A 153 12.71 0.05 5.82
C PRO A 153 12.60 -1.00 4.71
N ASP A 154 12.47 -2.28 5.07
CA ASP A 154 12.33 -3.40 4.13
C ASP A 154 10.93 -3.49 3.48
N SER A 155 9.99 -2.62 3.85
CA SER A 155 8.61 -2.67 3.35
C SER A 155 8.48 -2.21 1.90
N TYR A 156 9.46 -1.45 1.40
CA TYR A 156 9.57 -0.98 0.01
C TYR A 156 11.02 -0.60 -0.29
N ALA A 157 11.64 -1.28 -1.25
CA ALA A 157 13.09 -1.18 -1.48
C ALA A 157 13.50 0.03 -2.35
N ASP A 158 12.58 0.54 -3.17
CA ASP A 158 12.87 1.56 -4.19
C ASP A 158 12.57 2.98 -3.71
N GLY A 159 12.60 3.21 -2.39
CA GLY A 159 12.18 4.46 -1.78
C GLY A 159 12.60 4.64 -0.34
N SER A 160 12.22 5.79 0.22
CA SER A 160 12.40 6.10 1.64
C SER A 160 11.31 7.06 2.10
N LEU A 161 10.91 6.93 3.36
CA LEU A 161 10.14 7.93 4.11
C LEU A 161 10.99 9.18 4.34
N TYR A 162 10.36 10.35 4.30
CA TYR A 162 10.95 11.64 4.64
C TYR A 162 10.08 12.37 5.65
N LEU A 163 10.72 13.02 6.61
CA LEU A 163 10.09 13.95 7.56
C LEU A 163 10.82 15.29 7.46
N ASN A 164 10.10 16.37 7.15
CA ASN A 164 10.67 17.69 6.91
C ASN A 164 11.83 17.67 5.90
N GLY A 165 11.67 16.89 4.83
CA GLY A 165 12.67 16.69 3.79
C GLY A 165 13.90 15.86 4.22
N GLN A 166 13.94 15.36 5.45
CA GLN A 166 15.02 14.49 5.92
C GLN A 166 14.62 13.01 5.83
N PRO A 167 15.45 12.14 5.23
CA PRO A 167 15.15 10.73 5.12
C PRO A 167 15.06 10.07 6.50
N GLN A 168 14.09 9.18 6.67
CA GLN A 168 13.83 8.43 7.89
C GLN A 168 13.93 6.92 7.62
N GLU A 169 14.19 6.15 8.67
CA GLU A 169 14.08 4.69 8.58
C GLU A 169 12.62 4.28 8.55
N GLY A 170 12.12 3.95 7.35
CA GLY A 170 10.77 3.48 7.16
C GLY A 170 10.25 3.78 5.77
N GLN A 171 9.01 3.36 5.55
CA GLN A 171 8.29 3.59 4.31
C GLN A 171 6.83 3.90 4.64
N LEU A 172 6.28 4.98 4.10
CA LEU A 172 4.83 5.23 4.21
C LEU A 172 4.06 4.06 3.64
N ALA A 173 2.86 3.80 4.13
CA ALA A 173 1.92 2.89 3.50
C ALA A 173 1.20 3.62 2.35
N PHE A 174 1.65 3.38 1.11
CA PHE A 174 1.13 4.06 -0.08
C PHE A 174 0.77 3.10 -1.24
N ARG A 175 -0.01 3.59 -2.21
CA ARG A 175 -0.34 2.92 -3.49
C ARG A 175 -0.37 3.94 -4.63
N LEU A 176 -0.25 3.49 -5.87
CA LEU A 176 -0.22 4.32 -7.09
C LEU A 176 -1.42 4.02 -8.00
#